data_AF-A0A2V6VRS3-F1
#
_entry.id   AF-A0A2V6VRS3-F1
#
_cell.length_a   1.000
_cell.length_b   1.000
_cell.length_c   1.000
_cell.angle_alpha   90.00
_cell.angle_beta   90.00
_cell.angle_gamma   90.00
#
_symmetry.space_group_name_H-M   'P 1'
#
loop_
_entity.id
_entity.type
_entity.pdbx_description
1 polymer ?
#
loop_
_entity_poly.entity_id
_entity_poly.type
_entity_poly.pdbx_seq_one_letter_code
_entity_poly.pdbx_strand_id
1 'polypeptide(L)'
;MTAQDVAIRQGGALQITGGTVRLSQGGIGIAMAEKATLEQAAAQAVLARDTAVLDQAAAGVVLARQAQVRQSAIGILVANEVKGDGLRVLISVRSAFAFGAGLGFAAALLRLLRRR
;
A
#
# COMPACT_ATOMS: atom_id res chain seq x y z
N MET A 1 -3.77 -20.84 -2.85
CA MET A 1 -2.58 -21.72 -2.73
C MET A 1 -1.90 -21.45 -1.39
N THR A 2 -1.60 -22.49 -0.61
CA THR A 2 -0.92 -22.39 0.69
C THR A 2 0.42 -23.11 0.61
N ALA A 3 1.52 -22.38 0.75
CA ALA A 3 2.87 -22.96 0.73
C ALA A 3 3.85 -22.08 1.50
N GLN A 4 4.95 -22.64 1.97
CA GLN A 4 5.94 -21.87 2.73
C GLN A 4 6.64 -20.82 1.85
N ASP A 5 6.99 -21.19 0.62
CA ASP A 5 7.51 -20.30 -0.39
C ASP A 5 6.71 -20.46 -1.69
N VAL A 6 6.29 -19.34 -2.28
CA VAL A 6 5.59 -19.30 -3.56
C VAL A 6 6.30 -18.33 -4.47
N ALA A 7 6.72 -18.82 -5.65
CA ALA A 7 7.29 -18.01 -6.70
C ALA A 7 6.44 -18.15 -7.97
N ILE A 8 5.90 -17.04 -8.45
CA ILE A 8 5.23 -16.98 -9.75
C ILE A 8 6.04 -16.07 -10.67
N ARG A 9 6.34 -16.55 -11.87
CA ARG A 9 6.97 -15.79 -12.94
C ARG A 9 6.09 -15.86 -14.18
N GLN A 10 5.81 -14.73 -14.81
CA GLN A 10 5.03 -14.68 -16.06
C GLN A 10 3.67 -15.38 -15.94
N GLY A 11 2.98 -15.13 -14.83
CA GLY A 11 1.76 -15.84 -14.50
C GLY A 11 0.82 -15.04 -13.61
N GLY A 12 -0.31 -15.65 -13.30
CA GLY A 12 -1.30 -15.05 -12.44
C GLY A 12 -1.86 -16.01 -11.41
N ALA A 13 -2.28 -15.46 -10.28
CA ALA A 13 -3.00 -16.20 -9.26
C ALA A 13 -4.13 -15.35 -8.68
N LEU A 14 -5.24 -15.98 -8.30
CA LEU A 14 -6.30 -15.24 -7.62
C LEU A 14 -5.90 -14.94 -6.17
N GLN A 15 -5.39 -15.94 -5.46
CA GLN A 15 -5.01 -15.82 -4.06
C GLN A 15 -3.83 -16.74 -3.70
N ILE A 16 -2.81 -16.14 -3.11
CA ILE A 16 -1.64 -16.84 -2.55
C ILE A 16 -1.55 -16.52 -1.07
N THR A 17 -1.33 -17.56 -0.27
CA THR A 17 -1.01 -17.46 1.15
C THR A 17 0.29 -18.23 1.41
N GLY A 18 1.26 -17.63 2.10
CA GLY A 18 2.50 -18.32 2.39
C GLY A 18 3.43 -17.62 3.38
N GLY A 19 4.63 -18.18 3.58
CA GLY A 19 5.69 -17.50 4.32
C GLY A 19 6.31 -16.41 3.46
N THR A 20 6.88 -16.80 2.33
CA THR A 20 7.41 -15.88 1.31
C THR A 20 6.61 -15.99 0.02
N VAL A 21 6.17 -14.86 -0.50
CA VAL A 21 5.52 -14.78 -1.82
C VAL A 21 6.35 -13.88 -2.72
N ARG A 22 6.80 -14.41 -3.85
CA ARG A 22 7.49 -13.66 -4.91
C ARG A 22 6.68 -13.74 -6.19
N LEU A 23 6.36 -12.59 -6.76
CA LEU A 23 5.68 -12.46 -8.02
C LEU A 23 6.52 -11.58 -8.93
N SER A 24 6.92 -12.11 -10.09
CA SER A 24 7.64 -11.35 -11.11
C SER A 24 6.86 -11.40 -12.43
N GLN A 25 6.69 -10.24 -13.09
CA GLN A 25 6.05 -10.14 -14.41
C GLN A 25 4.66 -10.80 -14.44
N GLY A 26 3.77 -10.43 -13.53
CA GLY A 26 2.51 -11.13 -13.37
C GLY A 26 1.45 -10.36 -12.61
N GLY A 27 0.33 -11.03 -12.35
CA GLY A 27 -0.83 -10.44 -11.68
C GLY A 27 -1.36 -11.31 -10.56
N ILE A 28 -1.59 -10.74 -9.38
CA ILE A 28 -2.26 -11.44 -8.30
C ILE A 28 -3.50 -10.70 -7.80
N GLY A 29 -4.56 -11.41 -7.47
CA GLY A 29 -5.65 -10.81 -6.71
C GLY A 29 -5.16 -10.42 -5.32
N ILE A 30 -4.93 -11.42 -4.47
CA ILE A 30 -4.54 -11.23 -3.07
C ILE A 30 -3.27 -12.01 -2.74
N ALA A 31 -2.24 -11.31 -2.26
CA ALA A 31 -1.03 -11.90 -1.67
C ALA A 31 -1.09 -11.77 -0.15
N MET A 32 -1.09 -12.88 0.58
CA MET A 32 -0.94 -12.92 2.04
C MET A 32 0.36 -13.62 2.40
N ALA A 33 1.31 -12.92 3.01
CA ALA A 33 2.62 -13.48 3.31
C ALA A 33 3.22 -12.96 4.61
N GLU A 34 4.24 -13.64 5.14
CA GLU A 34 5.17 -12.98 6.07
C GLU A 34 5.97 -11.92 5.30
N LYS A 35 6.51 -12.31 4.14
CA LYS A 35 7.24 -11.44 3.23
C LYS A 35 6.68 -11.53 1.81
N ALA A 36 6.30 -10.40 1.23
CA ALA A 36 5.80 -10.32 -0.14
C ALA A 36 6.76 -9.50 -1.00
N THR A 37 7.09 -9.99 -2.19
CA THR A 37 7.93 -9.29 -3.17
C THR A 37 7.24 -9.29 -4.52
N LEU A 38 6.97 -8.10 -5.04
CA LEU A 38 6.39 -7.89 -6.36
C LEU A 38 7.40 -7.14 -7.21
N GLU A 39 7.77 -7.72 -8.34
CA GLU A 39 8.68 -7.13 -9.32
C GLU A 39 7.99 -7.09 -10.69
N GLN A 40 7.85 -5.90 -11.29
CA GLN A 40 7.19 -5.76 -12.59
C GLN A 40 5.81 -6.42 -12.60
N ALA A 41 5.09 -6.32 -11.49
CA ALA A 41 3.89 -7.10 -11.23
C ALA A 41 2.77 -6.25 -10.64
N ALA A 42 1.54 -6.73 -10.75
CA ALA A 42 0.36 -6.07 -10.21
C ALA A 42 -0.35 -6.91 -9.14
N ALA A 43 -0.87 -6.26 -8.10
CA ALA A 43 -1.74 -6.87 -7.11
C ALA A 43 -2.98 -6.03 -6.81
N GLN A 44 -4.12 -6.65 -6.51
CA GLN A 44 -5.24 -5.90 -5.92
C GLN A 44 -4.98 -5.63 -4.43
N ALA A 45 -4.54 -6.65 -3.69
CA ALA A 45 -4.20 -6.52 -2.28
C ALA A 45 -2.91 -7.29 -1.93
N VAL A 46 -2.04 -6.64 -1.17
CA VAL A 46 -0.84 -7.26 -0.57
C VAL A 46 -0.92 -7.09 0.93
N LEU A 47 -0.96 -8.21 1.66
CA LEU A 47 -0.90 -8.25 3.12
C LEU A 47 0.38 -8.97 3.52
N ALA A 48 1.39 -8.20 3.91
CA ALA A 48 2.66 -8.71 4.40
C ALA A 48 2.78 -8.49 5.91
N ARG A 49 2.94 -9.55 6.71
CA ARG A 49 3.07 -9.39 8.16
C ARG A 49 4.36 -8.67 8.56
N ASP A 50 5.43 -8.87 7.79
CA ASP A 50 6.73 -8.28 8.04
C ASP A 50 7.10 -7.25 6.98
N THR A 51 7.38 -7.70 5.75
CA THR A 51 7.94 -6.83 4.72
C THR A 51 7.20 -7.00 3.39
N ALA A 52 6.78 -5.89 2.80
CA ALA A 52 6.32 -5.82 1.41
C ALA A 52 7.36 -5.07 0.57
N VAL A 53 7.89 -5.71 -0.47
CA VAL A 53 8.80 -5.11 -1.45
C VAL A 53 8.05 -4.98 -2.76
N LEU A 54 7.97 -3.78 -3.29
CA LEU A 54 7.33 -3.46 -4.56
C LEU A 54 8.34 -2.72 -5.43
N ASP A 55 8.74 -3.33 -6.55
CA ASP A 55 9.64 -2.73 -7.53
C ASP A 55 9.02 -2.77 -8.92
N GLN A 56 8.90 -1.60 -9.55
CA GLN A 56 8.20 -1.43 -10.83
C GLN A 56 6.80 -2.09 -10.83
N ALA A 57 6.11 -2.02 -9.70
CA ALA A 57 4.89 -2.76 -9.43
C ALA A 57 3.68 -1.83 -9.27
N ALA A 58 2.48 -2.43 -9.34
CA ALA A 58 1.23 -1.74 -9.04
C ALA A 58 0.46 -2.50 -7.95
N ALA A 59 -0.07 -1.80 -6.95
CA ALA A 59 -0.90 -2.41 -5.93
C ALA A 59 -2.12 -1.54 -5.59
N GLY A 60 -3.31 -2.15 -5.50
CA GLY A 60 -4.50 -1.45 -5.02
C GLY A 60 -4.34 -1.07 -3.55
N VAL A 61 -4.16 -2.08 -2.70
CA VAL A 61 -3.95 -1.92 -1.25
C VAL A 61 -2.71 -2.70 -0.81
N VAL A 62 -1.87 -2.07 0.00
CA VAL A 62 -0.72 -2.71 0.65
C VAL A 62 -0.81 -2.47 2.15
N LEU A 63 -0.88 -3.57 2.91
CA LEU A 63 -0.79 -3.59 4.36
C LEU A 63 0.51 -4.31 4.73
N ALA A 64 1.43 -3.60 5.37
CA ALA A 64 2.71 -4.17 5.75
C ALA A 64 3.24 -3.61 7.08
N ARG A 65 4.12 -4.31 7.78
CA ARG A 65 4.89 -3.68 8.87
C ARG A 65 5.95 -2.75 8.27
N GLN A 66 6.71 -3.22 7.29
CA GLN A 66 7.64 -2.42 6.50
C GLN A 66 7.29 -2.51 5.01
N ALA A 67 7.25 -1.37 4.32
CA ALA A 67 7.03 -1.32 2.88
C ALA A 67 8.24 -0.68 2.18
N GLN A 68 8.85 -1.42 1.26
CA GLN A 68 9.90 -0.92 0.36
C GLN A 68 9.29 -0.74 -1.02
N VAL A 69 9.23 0.48 -1.51
CA VAL A 69 8.47 0.82 -2.72
C VAL A 69 9.36 1.61 -3.66
N ARG A 70 9.66 1.06 -4.83
CA ARG A 70 10.53 1.65 -5.85
C ARG A 70 9.79 1.70 -7.18
N GLN A 71 9.69 2.89 -7.79
CA GLN A 71 9.07 3.09 -9.10
C GLN A 71 7.69 2.41 -9.25
N SER A 72 6.91 2.41 -8.16
CA SER A 72 5.67 1.63 -8.07
C SER A 72 4.48 2.54 -7.77
N ALA A 73 3.30 2.13 -8.23
CA ALA A 73 2.05 2.84 -7.99
C ALA A 73 1.21 2.08 -6.95
N ILE A 74 0.92 2.72 -5.82
CA ILE A 74 0.11 2.12 -4.75
C ILE A 74 -1.10 3.01 -4.48
N GLY A 75 -2.30 2.43 -4.51
CA GLY A 75 -3.54 3.15 -4.19
C GLY A 75 -3.61 3.52 -2.71
N ILE A 76 -3.60 2.51 -1.84
CA ILE A 76 -3.59 2.66 -0.38
C ILE A 76 -2.40 1.89 0.18
N LEU A 77 -1.52 2.58 0.91
CA LEU A 77 -0.40 1.98 1.61
C LEU A 77 -0.54 2.26 3.11
N VAL A 78 -0.65 1.19 3.90
CA VAL A 78 -0.60 1.26 5.36
C VAL A 78 0.61 0.46 5.80
N ALA A 79 1.60 1.16 6.36
CA ALA A 79 2.75 0.53 6.98
C ALA A 79 3.33 1.34 8.13
N ASN A 80 4.03 0.67 9.05
CA ASN A 80 4.72 1.35 10.15
C ASN A 80 5.94 2.11 9.63
N GLU A 81 6.62 1.55 8.63
CA GLU A 81 7.78 2.15 7.99
C GLU A 81 7.65 2.02 6.48
N VAL A 82 7.84 3.13 5.76
CA VAL A 82 7.84 3.16 4.30
C VAL A 82 9.19 3.69 3.83
N LYS A 83 9.92 2.89 3.05
CA LYS A 83 11.17 3.28 2.38
C LYS A 83 10.94 3.27 0.88
N GLY A 84 11.37 4.29 0.17
CA GLY A 84 11.22 4.29 -1.27
C GLY A 84 11.70 5.55 -1.96
N ASP A 85 12.15 5.37 -3.19
CA ASP A 85 12.54 6.43 -4.11
C ASP A 85 11.41 6.67 -5.11
N GLY A 86 11.07 7.93 -5.39
CA GLY A 86 10.02 8.28 -6.35
C GLY A 86 8.59 8.09 -5.86
N LEU A 87 8.36 8.08 -4.54
CA LEU A 87 7.02 8.01 -3.96
C LEU A 87 6.31 9.35 -4.07
N ARG A 88 5.22 9.42 -4.85
CA ARG A 88 4.28 10.54 -4.81
C ARG A 88 3.22 10.27 -3.76
N VAL A 89 3.48 10.71 -2.53
CA VAL A 89 2.52 10.59 -1.42
C VAL A 89 1.34 11.53 -1.67
N LEU A 90 0.17 10.97 -2.01
CA LEU A 90 -1.05 11.73 -2.27
C LEU A 90 -1.54 12.50 -1.04
N ILE A 91 -1.40 11.91 0.15
CA ILE A 91 -1.75 12.52 1.43
C ILE A 91 -0.58 12.35 2.41
N SER A 92 0.17 13.43 2.60
CA SER A 92 1.19 13.55 3.63
C SER A 92 0.58 13.97 4.98
N VAL A 93 1.30 13.76 6.08
CA VAL A 93 0.92 14.28 7.41
C VAL A 93 0.66 15.79 7.34
N ARG A 94 1.51 16.55 6.62
CA ARG A 94 1.35 18.00 6.46
C ARG A 94 0.08 18.38 5.69
N SER A 95 -0.23 17.70 4.60
CA SER A 95 -1.45 17.96 3.83
C SER A 95 -2.71 17.50 4.58
N ALA A 96 -2.63 16.41 5.36
CA ALA A 96 -3.72 15.96 6.22
C ALA A 96 -4.03 16.99 7.33
N PHE A 97 -3.00 17.53 7.99
CA PHE A 97 -3.15 18.61 8.96
C PHE A 97 -3.75 19.87 8.33
N ALA A 98 -3.27 20.28 7.15
CA ALA A 98 -3.82 21.45 6.45
C ALA A 98 -5.29 21.27 6.08
N PHE A 99 -5.66 20.08 5.59
CA PHE A 99 -7.05 19.73 5.28
C PHE A 99 -7.94 19.77 6.54
N GLY A 100 -7.50 19.13 7.62
CA GLY A 100 -8.21 19.13 8.90
C GLY A 100 -8.35 20.52 9.51
N ALA A 101 -7.29 21.32 9.47
CA ALA A 101 -7.31 22.70 9.96
C ALA A 101 -8.28 23.58 9.14
N GLY A 102 -8.29 23.44 7.82
CA GLY A 102 -9.21 24.18 6.94
C GLY A 102 -10.67 23.85 7.22
N LEU A 103 -11.01 22.56 7.31
CA LEU A 103 -12.37 22.12 7.67
C LEU A 103 -12.77 22.57 9.08
N GLY A 104 -11.86 22.44 10.05
CA GLY A 104 -12.09 22.87 11.43
C GLY A 104 -12.34 24.37 11.54
N PHE A 105 -11.57 25.18 10.83
CA PHE A 105 -11.73 26.63 10.78
C PHE A 105 -13.08 27.03 10.16
N ALA A 106 -13.44 26.44 9.02
CA ALA A 106 -14.72 26.69 8.37
C ALA A 106 -15.90 26.31 9.29
N ALA A 107 -15.83 25.16 9.95
CA ALA A 107 -16.84 24.73 10.92
C ALA A 107 -16.93 25.67 12.13
N ALA A 108 -15.79 26.15 12.65
CA ALA A 108 -15.75 27.10 13.74
C ALA A 108 -16.41 28.43 13.38
N LEU A 109 -16.12 28.97 12.18
CA LEU A 109 -16.78 30.18 11.67
C LEU A 109 -18.29 30.00 11.55
N LEU A 110 -18.74 28.89 10.94
CA LEU A 110 -20.17 28.57 10.83
C LEU A 110 -20.85 28.46 12.19
N ARG A 111 -20.18 27.88 13.19
CA ARG A 111 -20.70 27.76 14.55
C ARG A 111 -20.77 29.11 15.26
N LEU A 112 -19.84 30.02 15.00
CA LEU A 112 -19.85 31.38 15.53
C LEU A 112 -20.99 32.21 14.93
N LEU A 113 -21.23 32.06 13.62
CA LEU A 113 -22.32 32.70 12.90
C LEU A 113 -23.70 32.21 13.36
N ARG A 114 -23.84 30.92 13.71
CA ARG A 114 -25.08 30.33 14.26
C ARG A 114 -25.35 30.66 15.73
N ARG A 115 -24.39 31.25 16.45
CA ARG A 115 -24.53 31.66 17.86
C ARG A 115 -24.87 33.14 18.03
N ARG A 116 -24.95 33.89 16.94
CA ARG A 116 -25.63 35.19 16.87
C ARG A 116 -27.06 35.00 16.40
#